data_AF-A0A2M7RKF7-F1
#
_entry.id   AF-A0A2M7RKF7-F1
#
_cell.length_a   1.000
_cell.length_b   1.000
_cell.length_c   1.000
_cell.angle_alpha   90.00
_cell.angle_beta   90.00
_cell.angle_gamma   90.00
#
_symmetry.space_group_name_H-M   'P 1'
#
loop_
_entity.id
_entity.type
_entity.pdbx_description
1 polymer ?
#
loop_
_entity_poly.entity_id
_entity_poly.type
_entity_poly.pdbx_seq_one_letter_code
_entity_poly.pdbx_strand_id
1 'polypeptide(L)'
;MNPVREENHKGSTQASARDFRSEQACPEPSRRGLRPAPNGMTKTLGILGGLSALFLIWFIVIRPAIAGIYLKQMETVDSQSHFAEYKIKDLHQTIIPLTKFTSAEIPYRYRYVELLMKLASVEKDSEKKKALYQEADQELEIIYQKNPGDFDYYPTLINLMIQWKKADPSKNEEVKQIFQQAVSANSNNGFLYYLWGEELKEVGEYQLAKEKLTKALALFAGSNFPGITPEIEKNLELIKAEIHQELVELEKLIKN
;
A
#
# COMPACT_ATOMS: atom_id res chain seq x y z
N MET A 1 47.74 -7.46 17.41
CA MET A 1 48.93 -7.90 16.66
C MET A 1 49.02 -9.41 16.70
N ASN A 2 48.56 -10.06 15.62
CA ASN A 2 49.00 -11.33 15.03
C ASN A 2 48.07 -11.62 13.82
N PRO A 3 48.54 -12.34 12.78
CA PRO A 3 48.43 -11.83 11.42
C PRO A 3 47.53 -12.65 10.47
N VAL A 4 47.13 -11.95 9.40
CA VAL A 4 47.00 -12.36 7.98
C VAL A 4 46.75 -13.85 7.67
N ARG A 5 45.64 -14.11 6.98
CA ARG A 5 45.56 -15.16 5.95
C ARG A 5 44.69 -14.69 4.78
N GLU A 6 45.37 -14.31 3.70
CA GLU A 6 44.82 -14.21 2.35
C GLU A 6 44.62 -15.62 1.79
N GLU A 7 43.46 -15.94 1.23
CA GLU A 7 43.36 -16.97 0.19
C GLU A 7 42.49 -16.47 -0.96
N ASN A 8 43.19 -16.24 -2.08
CA ASN A 8 42.67 -16.08 -3.43
C ASN A 8 41.99 -17.37 -3.91
N HIS A 9 40.82 -17.26 -4.55
CA HIS A 9 40.46 -18.22 -5.58
C HIS A 9 39.75 -17.55 -6.76
N LYS A 10 40.52 -17.37 -7.85
CA LYS A 10 40.03 -17.28 -9.22
C LYS A 10 39.48 -18.65 -9.64
N GLY A 11 38.31 -18.67 -10.25
CA GLY A 11 37.72 -19.86 -10.87
C GLY A 11 36.87 -19.46 -12.07
N SER A 12 37.53 -19.25 -13.21
CA SER A 12 36.89 -19.14 -14.52
C SER A 12 36.46 -20.53 -15.00
N THR A 13 35.23 -20.68 -15.48
CA THR A 13 34.91 -21.79 -16.40
C THR A 13 33.91 -21.32 -17.46
N GLN A 14 34.43 -21.14 -18.67
CA GLN A 14 33.69 -21.20 -19.92
C GLN A 14 33.33 -22.67 -20.21
N ALA A 15 32.15 -22.90 -20.77
CA ALA A 15 31.70 -24.05 -21.58
C ALA A 15 30.17 -24.13 -21.44
N SER A 16 29.34 -24.43 -22.42
CA SER A 16 29.53 -24.93 -23.78
C SER A 16 28.21 -24.65 -24.49
N ALA A 17 28.26 -24.01 -25.64
CA ALA A 17 27.16 -24.08 -26.59
C ALA A 17 26.99 -25.55 -27.02
N ARG A 18 25.77 -26.07 -26.98
CA ARG A 18 25.39 -27.32 -27.63
C ARG A 18 24.25 -27.04 -28.59
N ASP A 19 24.62 -27.12 -29.86
CA ASP A 19 23.74 -27.45 -30.97
C ASP A 19 22.88 -28.67 -30.64
N PHE A 20 21.57 -28.52 -30.77
CA PHE A 20 20.68 -29.62 -31.08
C PHE A 20 19.80 -29.23 -32.26
N ARG A 21 20.33 -29.55 -33.43
CA ARG A 21 19.60 -29.65 -34.69
C ARG A 21 18.95 -31.04 -34.70
N SER A 22 17.63 -31.09 -34.58
CA SER A 22 16.86 -32.28 -34.97
C SER A 22 15.68 -31.83 -35.83
N GLU A 23 15.86 -32.04 -37.13
CA GLU A 23 14.82 -32.04 -38.14
C GLU A 23 13.70 -32.99 -37.71
N GLN A 24 12.49 -32.47 -37.54
CA GLN A 24 11.28 -33.28 -37.58
C GLN A 24 10.38 -32.76 -38.69
N ALA A 25 10.14 -33.69 -39.62
CA ALA A 25 9.42 -33.52 -40.85
C ALA A 25 7.99 -33.02 -40.65
N CYS A 26 7.60 -32.03 -41.46
CA CYS A 26 6.22 -31.65 -41.65
C CYS A 26 5.47 -32.77 -42.40
N PRO A 27 4.36 -33.31 -41.87
CA PRO A 27 3.42 -34.06 -42.70
C PRO A 27 2.58 -33.10 -43.54
N GLU A 28 2.48 -33.40 -44.84
CA GLU A 28 1.62 -32.72 -45.80
C GLU A 28 0.17 -32.59 -45.30
N PRO A 29 -0.47 -31.42 -45.45
CA PRO A 29 -1.90 -31.32 -45.28
C PRO A 29 -2.61 -31.95 -46.49
N SER A 30 -3.18 -33.14 -46.27
CA SER A 30 -4.18 -33.75 -47.16
C SER A 30 -5.28 -32.73 -47.50
N ARG A 31 -5.38 -32.39 -48.80
CA ARG A 31 -6.49 -31.65 -49.39
C ARG A 31 -7.80 -32.44 -49.22
N ARG A 32 -8.47 -32.24 -48.08
CA ARG A 32 -9.86 -32.66 -47.89
C ARG A 32 -10.77 -31.60 -48.50
N GLY A 33 -11.60 -32.04 -49.44
CA GLY A 33 -12.50 -31.20 -50.22
C GLY A 33 -13.40 -30.30 -49.38
N LEU A 34 -13.50 -29.06 -49.84
CA LEU A 34 -14.53 -28.10 -49.45
C LEU A 34 -15.91 -28.72 -49.68
N ARG A 35 -16.57 -29.13 -48.59
CA ARG A 35 -18.03 -29.24 -48.59
C ARG A 35 -18.59 -27.83 -48.43
N PRO A 36 -19.63 -27.45 -49.19
CA PRO A 36 -20.31 -26.17 -48.99
C PRO A 36 -20.89 -26.12 -47.58
N ALA A 37 -20.60 -25.04 -46.87
CA ALA A 37 -21.16 -24.78 -45.55
C ALA A 37 -22.70 -24.71 -45.63
N PRO A 38 -23.43 -25.29 -44.67
CA PRO A 38 -24.86 -25.10 -44.58
C PRO A 38 -25.18 -23.62 -44.30
N ASN A 39 -25.84 -22.97 -45.26
CA ASN A 39 -26.43 -21.64 -45.11
C ASN A 39 -27.50 -21.69 -44.01
N GLY A 40 -27.11 -21.43 -42.76
CA GLY A 40 -28.08 -21.50 -41.67
C GLY A 40 -27.57 -21.18 -40.27
N MET A 41 -26.53 -20.36 -40.09
CA MET A 41 -26.10 -19.94 -38.74
C MET A 41 -25.36 -18.59 -38.75
N THR A 42 -26.07 -17.51 -39.11
CA THR A 42 -25.52 -16.14 -39.01
C THR A 42 -26.24 -15.25 -37.99
N LYS A 43 -27.12 -15.80 -37.13
CA LYS A 43 -27.88 -15.00 -36.15
C LYS A 43 -27.51 -15.21 -34.67
N THR A 44 -26.63 -16.15 -34.34
CA THR A 44 -26.23 -16.42 -32.94
C THR A 44 -24.89 -15.80 -32.53
N LEU A 45 -24.05 -15.36 -33.49
CA LEU A 45 -22.76 -14.72 -33.17
C LEU A 45 -22.87 -13.27 -32.65
N GLY A 46 -23.98 -12.58 -32.90
CA GLY A 46 -24.18 -11.20 -32.44
C GLY A 46 -24.54 -11.07 -30.95
N ILE A 47 -25.12 -12.12 -30.35
CA ILE A 47 -25.62 -12.07 -28.96
C ILE A 47 -24.49 -12.28 -27.96
N LEU A 48 -23.49 -13.12 -28.29
CA LEU A 48 -22.32 -13.33 -27.42
C LEU A 48 -21.40 -12.10 -27.34
N GLY A 49 -21.25 -11.35 -28.44
CA GLY A 49 -20.47 -10.10 -28.46
C GLY A 49 -21.12 -8.96 -27.64
N GLY A 50 -22.45 -8.86 -27.67
CA GLY A 50 -23.20 -7.85 -26.91
C GLY A 50 -23.12 -8.05 -25.39
N LEU A 51 -23.18 -9.30 -24.91
CA LEU A 51 -23.03 -9.63 -23.48
C LEU A 51 -21.61 -9.32 -22.97
N SER A 52 -20.58 -9.56 -23.79
CA SER A 52 -19.20 -9.19 -23.44
C SER A 52 -19.02 -7.67 -23.33
N ALA A 53 -19.66 -6.89 -24.20
CA ALA A 53 -19.57 -5.43 -24.17
C ALA A 53 -20.27 -4.83 -22.93
N LEU A 54 -21.45 -5.34 -22.57
CA LEU A 54 -22.15 -4.92 -21.35
C LEU A 54 -21.36 -5.28 -20.08
N PHE A 55 -20.69 -6.44 -20.08
CA PHE A 55 -19.83 -6.85 -18.97
C PHE A 55 -18.62 -5.91 -18.82
N LEU A 56 -18.00 -5.52 -19.94
CA LEU A 56 -16.89 -4.54 -19.93
C LEU A 56 -17.36 -3.15 -19.50
N ILE A 57 -18.51 -2.67 -19.98
CA ILE A 57 -19.07 -1.38 -19.54
C ILE A 57 -19.37 -1.39 -18.04
N TRP A 58 -19.92 -2.50 -17.52
CA TRP A 58 -20.18 -2.64 -16.09
C TRP A 58 -18.89 -2.57 -15.27
N PHE A 59 -17.84 -3.31 -15.65
CA PHE A 59 -16.58 -3.36 -14.92
C PHE A 59 -15.71 -2.11 -15.06
N ILE A 60 -15.69 -1.48 -16.24
CA ILE A 60 -14.80 -0.35 -16.54
C ILE A 60 -15.45 0.99 -16.21
N VAL A 61 -16.75 1.15 -16.44
CA VAL A 61 -17.40 2.47 -16.35
C VAL A 61 -18.29 2.55 -15.12
N ILE A 62 -19.23 1.60 -14.97
CA ILE A 62 -20.26 1.69 -13.93
C ILE A 62 -19.64 1.47 -12.55
N ARG A 63 -18.83 0.42 -12.39
CA ARG A 63 -18.27 0.05 -11.09
C ARG A 63 -17.33 1.11 -10.50
N PRO A 64 -16.36 1.70 -11.25
CA PRO A 64 -15.54 2.79 -10.72
C PRO A 64 -16.34 4.07 -10.47
N ALA A 65 -17.36 4.37 -11.28
CA ALA A 65 -18.22 5.54 -11.08
C ALA A 65 -19.07 5.42 -9.80
N ILE A 66 -19.68 4.25 -9.57
CA ILE A 66 -20.40 3.96 -8.33
C ILE A 66 -19.44 4.10 -7.14
N ALA A 67 -18.27 3.46 -7.22
CA ALA A 67 -17.27 3.55 -6.17
C ALA A 67 -16.82 5.01 -5.93
N GLY A 68 -16.62 5.80 -6.98
CA GLY A 68 -16.29 7.24 -6.90
C GLY A 68 -17.39 8.08 -6.24
N ILE A 69 -18.67 7.78 -6.50
CA ILE A 69 -19.80 8.44 -5.82
C ILE A 69 -19.77 8.11 -4.32
N TYR A 70 -19.55 6.84 -3.97
CA TYR A 70 -19.41 6.44 -2.56
C TYR A 70 -18.21 7.11 -1.89
N LEU A 71 -17.05 7.18 -2.58
CA LEU A 71 -15.87 7.88 -2.08
C LEU A 71 -16.12 9.35 -1.80
N LYS A 72 -16.80 10.05 -2.70
CA LYS A 72 -17.14 11.45 -2.52
C LYS A 72 -18.14 11.65 -1.38
N GLN A 73 -19.06 10.71 -1.20
CA GLN A 73 -19.94 10.70 -0.03
C GLN A 73 -19.14 10.46 1.26
N MET A 74 -18.13 9.58 1.26
CA MET A 74 -17.27 9.33 2.43
C MET A 74 -16.45 10.55 2.84
N GLU A 75 -15.93 11.33 1.90
CA GLU A 75 -15.19 12.57 2.18
C GLU A 75 -16.05 13.60 2.94
N THR A 76 -17.37 13.54 2.75
CA THR A 76 -18.34 14.41 3.43
C THR A 76 -18.87 13.86 4.75
N VAL A 77 -18.53 12.62 5.11
CA VAL A 77 -18.95 12.03 6.38
C VAL A 77 -18.11 12.63 7.50
N ASP A 78 -18.71 13.55 8.24
CA ASP A 78 -18.15 14.01 9.53
C ASP A 78 -18.10 12.82 10.49
N SER A 79 -16.87 12.45 10.86
CA SER A 79 -16.55 11.35 11.79
C SER A 79 -17.19 11.50 13.16
N GLN A 80 -17.67 12.69 13.54
CA GLN A 80 -18.35 12.92 14.81
C GLN A 80 -19.86 12.65 14.77
N SER A 81 -20.45 12.40 13.59
CA SER A 81 -21.89 12.13 13.48
C SER A 81 -22.20 10.65 13.70
N HIS A 82 -23.26 10.33 14.46
CA HIS A 82 -23.83 8.97 14.51
C HIS A 82 -24.21 8.42 13.12
N PHE A 83 -24.37 9.30 12.13
CA PHE A 83 -24.62 8.94 10.74
C PHE A 83 -23.40 8.30 10.05
N ALA A 84 -22.19 8.58 10.54
CA ALA A 84 -20.95 7.99 10.04
C ALA A 84 -20.87 6.49 10.32
N GLU A 85 -21.24 6.07 11.55
CA GLU A 85 -21.22 4.67 11.95
C GLU A 85 -22.16 3.82 11.10
N TYR A 86 -23.39 4.32 10.86
CA TYR A 86 -24.37 3.63 10.02
C TYR A 86 -23.91 3.51 8.57
N LYS A 87 -23.40 4.62 7.99
CA LYS A 87 -22.91 4.61 6.60
C LYS A 87 -21.71 3.69 6.43
N ILE A 88 -20.80 3.61 7.40
CA ILE A 88 -19.61 2.77 7.28
C ILE A 88 -19.95 1.28 7.45
N LYS A 89 -20.87 0.92 8.36
CA LYS A 89 -21.40 -0.46 8.46
C LYS A 89 -22.14 -0.91 7.21
N ASP A 90 -23.01 -0.06 6.68
CA ASP A 90 -23.73 -0.32 5.42
C ASP A 90 -22.76 -0.54 4.27
N LEU A 91 -21.67 0.24 4.25
CA LEU A 91 -20.67 0.17 3.21
C LEU A 91 -19.77 -1.07 3.31
N HIS A 92 -19.35 -1.45 4.52
CA HIS A 92 -18.65 -2.71 4.77
C HIS A 92 -19.48 -3.91 4.30
N GLN A 93 -20.76 -3.95 4.66
CA GLN A 93 -21.64 -5.08 4.33
C GLN A 93 -22.06 -5.12 2.86
N THR A 94 -22.18 -3.96 2.21
CA THR A 94 -22.70 -3.87 0.85
C THR A 94 -21.59 -3.91 -0.21
N ILE A 95 -20.47 -3.20 0.01
CA ILE A 95 -19.47 -3.00 -1.06
C ILE A 95 -18.40 -4.09 -1.04
N ILE A 96 -17.87 -4.45 0.13
CA ILE A 96 -16.71 -5.35 0.25
C ILE A 96 -16.98 -6.77 -0.26
N PRO A 97 -18.15 -7.38 -0.03
CA PRO A 97 -18.43 -8.73 -0.53
C PRO A 97 -18.66 -8.78 -2.05
N LEU A 98 -19.08 -7.67 -2.65
CA LEU A 98 -19.46 -7.61 -4.07
C LEU A 98 -18.26 -7.43 -5.01
N THR A 99 -17.09 -7.15 -4.46
CA THR A 99 -15.93 -6.76 -5.23
C THR A 99 -14.94 -7.92 -5.38
N LYS A 100 -14.78 -8.46 -6.60
CA LYS A 100 -13.62 -9.31 -6.92
C LYS A 100 -12.44 -8.38 -7.19
N PHE A 101 -11.64 -8.18 -6.14
CA PHE A 101 -10.70 -7.06 -6.05
C PHE A 101 -9.57 -7.12 -7.08
N THR A 102 -9.60 -6.18 -8.03
CA THR A 102 -8.55 -5.93 -9.03
C THR A 102 -7.56 -4.88 -8.53
N SER A 103 -6.39 -4.74 -9.19
CA SER A 103 -5.38 -3.71 -8.83
C SER A 103 -5.91 -2.27 -8.91
N ALA A 104 -6.94 -2.02 -9.72
CA ALA A 104 -7.63 -0.72 -9.80
C ALA A 104 -8.40 -0.37 -8.51
N GLU A 105 -8.57 -1.33 -7.59
CA GLU A 105 -9.34 -1.16 -6.35
C GLU A 105 -8.47 -0.83 -5.13
N ILE A 106 -7.14 -0.86 -5.25
CA ILE A 106 -6.19 -0.60 -4.15
C ILE A 106 -6.45 0.75 -3.46
N PRO A 107 -6.61 1.88 -4.19
CA PRO A 107 -6.89 3.17 -3.55
C PRO A 107 -8.18 3.18 -2.71
N TYR A 108 -9.18 2.34 -3.07
CA TYR A 108 -10.44 2.26 -2.33
C TYR A 108 -10.26 1.51 -1.01
N ARG A 109 -9.39 0.49 -0.98
CA ARG A 109 -9.09 -0.25 0.25
C ARG A 109 -8.31 0.61 1.24
N TYR A 110 -7.36 1.44 0.79
CA TYR A 110 -6.70 2.39 1.68
C TYR A 110 -7.70 3.35 2.35
N ARG A 111 -8.63 3.90 1.57
CA ARG A 111 -9.69 4.75 2.14
C ARG A 111 -10.61 3.98 3.10
N TYR A 112 -10.86 2.71 2.81
CA TYR A 112 -11.64 1.86 3.70
C TYR A 112 -10.92 1.63 5.04
N VAL A 113 -9.63 1.33 5.01
CA VAL A 113 -8.74 1.25 6.19
C VAL A 113 -8.80 2.54 7.01
N GLU A 114 -8.68 3.70 6.37
CA GLU A 114 -8.79 5.00 7.06
C GLU A 114 -10.13 5.20 7.75
N LEU A 115 -11.23 4.74 7.15
CA LEU A 115 -12.56 4.81 7.76
C LEU A 115 -12.68 3.89 8.97
N LEU A 116 -12.14 2.67 8.89
CA LEU A 116 -12.08 1.75 10.02
C LEU A 116 -11.31 2.36 11.20
N MET A 117 -10.15 2.98 10.92
CA MET A 117 -9.37 3.70 11.93
C MET A 117 -10.14 4.88 12.56
N LYS A 118 -10.81 5.69 11.72
CA LYS A 118 -11.66 6.80 12.20
C LYS A 118 -12.81 6.29 13.06
N LEU A 119 -13.50 5.22 12.66
CA LEU A 119 -14.51 4.58 13.50
C LEU A 119 -13.94 4.09 14.83
N ALA A 120 -12.80 3.42 14.80
CA ALA A 120 -12.14 2.93 16.00
C ALA A 120 -11.80 4.07 16.97
N SER A 121 -11.43 5.24 16.45
CA SER A 121 -11.13 6.42 17.28
C SER A 121 -12.35 6.95 18.05
N VAL A 122 -13.56 6.85 17.49
CA VAL A 122 -14.81 7.34 18.12
C VAL A 122 -15.60 6.25 18.85
N GLU A 123 -15.28 4.98 18.62
CA GLU A 123 -15.89 3.84 19.30
C GLU A 123 -15.54 3.87 20.81
N LYS A 124 -16.54 3.62 21.64
CA LYS A 124 -16.43 3.64 23.11
C LYS A 124 -16.18 2.25 23.68
N ASP A 125 -16.67 1.22 23.02
CA ASP A 125 -16.46 -0.17 23.39
C ASP A 125 -15.04 -0.63 23.00
N SER A 126 -14.24 -1.05 23.98
CA SER A 126 -12.84 -1.40 23.75
C SER A 126 -12.67 -2.63 22.85
N GLU A 127 -13.57 -3.61 22.92
CA GLU A 127 -13.48 -4.82 22.12
C GLU A 127 -13.89 -4.55 20.67
N LYS A 128 -14.93 -3.76 20.44
CA LYS A 128 -15.30 -3.31 19.09
C LYS A 128 -14.21 -2.44 18.48
N LYS A 129 -13.59 -1.55 19.27
CA LYS A 129 -12.45 -0.75 18.82
C LYS A 129 -11.29 -1.61 18.35
N LYS A 130 -10.92 -2.64 19.12
CA LYS A 130 -9.88 -3.60 18.73
C LYS A 130 -10.26 -4.37 17.46
N ALA A 131 -11.51 -4.80 17.34
CA ALA A 131 -11.99 -5.49 16.14
C ALA A 131 -11.86 -4.62 14.88
N LEU A 132 -12.18 -3.32 14.97
CA LEU A 132 -12.02 -2.37 13.86
C LEU A 132 -10.55 -2.22 13.44
N TYR A 133 -9.62 -2.16 14.40
CA TYR A 133 -8.18 -2.11 14.07
C TYR A 133 -7.68 -3.42 13.48
N GLN A 134 -8.13 -4.57 13.99
CA GLN A 134 -7.80 -5.89 13.42
C GLN A 134 -8.29 -6.01 11.96
N GLU A 135 -9.50 -5.51 11.70
CA GLU A 135 -10.06 -5.51 10.35
C GLU A 135 -9.26 -4.59 9.41
N ALA A 136 -8.87 -3.41 9.88
CA ALA A 136 -8.03 -2.48 9.13
C ALA A 136 -6.67 -3.09 8.78
N ASP A 137 -6.07 -3.85 9.70
CA ASP A 137 -4.80 -4.56 9.50
C ASP A 137 -4.93 -5.67 8.45
N GLN A 138 -6.00 -6.46 8.51
CA GLN A 138 -6.30 -7.49 7.50
C GLN A 138 -6.47 -6.90 6.10
N GLU A 139 -7.14 -5.75 6.00
CA GLU A 139 -7.33 -5.04 4.74
C GLU A 139 -6.00 -4.52 4.17
N LEU A 140 -5.09 -4.02 5.02
CA LEU A 140 -3.74 -3.63 4.63
C LEU A 140 -2.90 -4.83 4.17
N GLU A 141 -2.99 -5.97 4.83
CA GLU A 141 -2.30 -7.20 4.41
C GLU A 141 -2.76 -7.66 3.02
N ILE A 142 -4.06 -7.55 2.73
CA ILE A 142 -4.59 -7.83 1.38
C ILE A 142 -4.01 -6.85 0.35
N ILE A 143 -3.92 -5.55 0.69
CA ILE A 143 -3.29 -4.55 -0.20
C ILE A 143 -1.83 -4.94 -0.47
N TYR A 144 -1.06 -5.26 0.58
CA TYR A 144 0.35 -5.63 0.47
C TYR A 144 0.56 -6.85 -0.41
N GLN A 145 -0.23 -7.91 -0.23
CA GLN A 145 -0.13 -9.11 -1.05
C GLN A 145 -0.42 -8.85 -2.54
N LYS A 146 -1.27 -7.87 -2.84
CA LYS A 146 -1.59 -7.47 -4.22
C LYS A 146 -0.57 -6.50 -4.81
N ASN A 147 0.06 -5.67 -4.00
CA ASN A 147 1.03 -4.67 -4.41
C ASN A 147 2.11 -4.43 -3.33
N PRO A 148 3.10 -5.33 -3.20
CA PRO A 148 4.08 -5.26 -2.11
C PRO A 148 5.06 -4.08 -2.23
N GLY A 149 5.08 -3.40 -3.38
CA GLY A 149 5.87 -2.20 -3.62
C GLY A 149 5.07 -0.90 -3.52
N ASP A 150 3.83 -0.94 -3.03
CA ASP A 150 3.02 0.25 -2.87
C ASP A 150 3.66 1.22 -1.87
N PHE A 151 3.81 2.48 -2.29
CA PHE A 151 4.46 3.50 -1.48
C PHE A 151 3.64 3.85 -0.24
N ASP A 152 2.32 3.70 -0.30
CA ASP A 152 1.41 4.13 0.76
C ASP A 152 1.22 3.05 1.84
N TYR A 153 1.65 1.80 1.60
CA TYR A 153 1.44 0.69 2.55
C TYR A 153 2.04 0.95 3.93
N TYR A 154 3.35 1.17 4.01
CA TYR A 154 4.02 1.35 5.29
C TYR A 154 3.58 2.60 6.06
N PRO A 155 3.42 3.78 5.43
CA PRO A 155 2.85 4.94 6.09
C PRO A 155 1.47 4.67 6.71
N THR A 156 0.56 4.02 5.98
CA THR A 156 -0.78 3.70 6.52
C THR A 156 -0.72 2.67 7.64
N LEU A 157 0.10 1.62 7.50
CA LEU A 157 0.29 0.61 8.52
C LEU A 157 0.86 1.20 9.82
N ILE A 158 1.88 2.06 9.72
CA ILE A 158 2.45 2.76 10.88
C ILE A 158 1.37 3.57 11.60
N ASN A 159 0.59 4.36 10.86
CA ASN A 159 -0.47 5.18 11.44
C ASN A 159 -1.54 4.31 12.14
N LEU A 160 -1.98 3.22 11.49
CA LEU A 160 -2.88 2.24 12.09
C LEU A 160 -2.33 1.73 13.43
N MET A 161 -1.07 1.33 13.44
CA MET A 161 -0.47 0.67 14.59
C MET A 161 -0.18 1.62 15.73
N ILE A 162 0.17 2.88 15.46
CA ILE A 162 0.25 3.94 16.49
C ILE A 162 -1.12 4.18 17.14
N GLN A 163 -2.19 4.24 16.33
CA GLN A 163 -3.54 4.42 16.88
C GLN A 163 -4.01 3.20 17.67
N TRP A 164 -3.71 2.00 17.19
CA TRP A 164 -4.02 0.77 17.89
C TRP A 164 -3.24 0.68 19.21
N LYS A 165 -1.95 1.02 19.22
CA LYS A 165 -1.11 1.15 20.43
C LYS A 165 -1.71 2.07 21.48
N LYS A 166 -2.28 3.20 21.07
CA LYS A 166 -2.97 4.14 21.98
C LYS A 166 -4.21 3.50 22.62
N ALA A 167 -4.87 2.55 21.96
CA ALA A 167 -6.00 1.79 22.51
C ALA A 167 -5.58 0.50 23.24
N ASP A 168 -4.46 -0.11 22.86
CA ASP A 168 -3.93 -1.36 23.39
C ASP A 168 -2.39 -1.29 23.49
N PRO A 169 -1.85 -0.90 24.66
CA PRO A 169 -0.41 -0.75 24.86
C PRO A 169 0.43 -2.02 24.61
N SER A 170 -0.20 -3.21 24.56
CA SER A 170 0.50 -4.45 24.20
C SER A 170 1.10 -4.42 22.79
N LYS A 171 0.63 -3.50 21.94
CA LYS A 171 1.10 -3.28 20.56
C LYS A 171 2.40 -2.48 20.45
N ASN A 172 2.96 -1.97 21.56
CA ASN A 172 4.19 -1.17 21.56
C ASN A 172 5.36 -1.82 20.80
N GLU A 173 5.63 -3.10 21.05
CA GLU A 173 6.75 -3.80 20.40
C GLU A 173 6.51 -4.03 18.91
N GLU A 174 5.24 -4.23 18.52
CA GLU A 174 4.85 -4.41 17.13
C GLU A 174 5.04 -3.11 16.32
N VAL A 175 4.69 -1.96 16.90
CA VAL A 175 4.96 -0.63 16.31
C VAL A 175 6.45 -0.46 16.02
N LYS A 176 7.32 -0.79 16.97
CA LYS A 176 8.78 -0.71 16.78
C LYS A 176 9.26 -1.59 15.63
N GLN A 177 8.76 -2.82 15.54
CA GLN A 177 9.12 -3.75 14.46
C GLN A 177 8.66 -3.22 13.09
N ILE A 178 7.46 -2.65 13.01
CA ILE A 178 6.92 -2.11 11.76
C ILE A 178 7.75 -0.92 11.27
N PHE A 179 8.19 -0.03 12.16
CA PHE A 179 9.14 1.02 11.77
C PHE A 179 10.44 0.47 11.20
N GLN A 180 11.01 -0.55 11.84
CA GLN A 180 12.23 -1.20 11.36
C GLN A 180 12.02 -1.85 9.98
N GLN A 181 10.89 -2.53 9.77
CA GLN A 181 10.54 -3.13 8.48
C GLN A 181 10.36 -2.05 7.41
N ALA A 182 9.62 -0.98 7.71
CA ALA A 182 9.33 0.10 6.79
C ALA A 182 10.61 0.78 6.26
N VAL A 183 11.53 1.14 7.16
CA VAL A 183 12.80 1.76 6.75
C VAL A 183 13.75 0.79 6.08
N SER A 184 13.61 -0.52 6.33
CA SER A 184 14.39 -1.55 5.63
C SER A 184 13.88 -1.76 4.21
N ALA A 185 12.56 -1.66 4.01
CA ALA A 185 11.94 -1.73 2.69
C ALA A 185 12.23 -0.48 1.85
N ASN A 186 12.27 0.72 2.47
CA ASN A 186 12.62 1.96 1.79
C ASN A 186 13.45 2.90 2.68
N SER A 187 14.77 2.71 2.64
CA SER A 187 15.73 3.48 3.45
C SER A 187 15.89 4.95 3.03
N ASN A 188 15.32 5.34 1.89
CA ASN A 188 15.41 6.69 1.35
C ASN A 188 14.10 7.49 1.54
N ASN A 189 13.09 6.90 2.19
CA ASN A 189 11.85 7.59 2.49
C ASN A 189 11.99 8.42 3.77
N GLY A 190 12.25 9.72 3.62
CA GLY A 190 12.36 10.66 4.75
C GLY A 190 11.11 10.71 5.63
N PHE A 191 9.92 10.47 5.06
CA PHE A 191 8.67 10.49 5.80
C PHE A 191 8.59 9.34 6.83
N LEU A 192 9.13 8.16 6.51
CA LEU A 192 9.20 7.05 7.47
C LEU A 192 10.10 7.37 8.67
N TYR A 193 11.21 8.07 8.44
CA TYR A 193 12.09 8.52 9.52
C TYR A 193 11.47 9.63 10.35
N TYR A 194 10.68 10.51 9.73
CA TYR A 194 9.91 11.53 10.44
C TYR A 194 8.89 10.89 11.38
N LEU A 195 8.02 10.00 10.87
CA LEU A 195 7.04 9.28 11.68
C LEU A 195 7.70 8.50 12.83
N TRP A 196 8.87 7.90 12.58
CA TRP A 196 9.59 7.16 13.62
C TRP A 196 10.15 8.09 14.70
N GLY A 197 10.69 9.24 14.30
CA GLY A 197 11.17 10.27 15.22
C GLY A 197 10.06 10.77 16.14
N GLU A 198 8.87 11.03 15.59
CA GLU A 198 7.69 11.45 16.34
C GLU A 198 7.24 10.41 17.36
N GLU A 199 7.15 9.14 16.94
CA GLU A 199 6.80 8.06 17.86
C GLU A 199 7.84 7.91 18.99
N LEU A 200 9.14 7.99 18.68
CA LEU A 200 10.21 7.92 19.68
C LEU A 200 10.16 9.09 20.67
N LYS A 201 9.81 10.29 20.20
CA LYS A 201 9.59 11.46 21.05
C LYS A 201 8.40 11.23 21.99
N GLU A 202 7.27 10.72 21.49
CA GLU A 202 6.08 10.41 22.31
C GLU A 202 6.40 9.42 23.45
N VAL A 203 7.28 8.44 23.23
CA VAL A 203 7.65 7.44 24.24
C VAL A 203 8.86 7.83 25.11
N GLY A 204 9.41 9.04 24.94
CA GLY A 204 10.50 9.56 25.77
C GLY A 204 11.91 9.16 25.34
N GLU A 205 12.07 8.51 24.19
CA GLU A 205 13.35 8.06 23.64
C GLU A 205 14.05 9.20 22.87
N TYR A 206 14.28 10.32 23.55
CA TYR A 206 14.65 11.61 22.94
C TYR A 206 15.93 11.56 22.09
N GLN A 207 16.92 10.78 22.51
CA GLN A 207 18.18 10.66 21.77
C GLN A 207 17.97 9.95 20.43
N LEU A 208 17.17 8.88 20.41
CA LEU A 208 16.83 8.15 19.19
C LEU A 208 15.87 8.98 18.32
N ALA A 209 14.91 9.69 18.92
CA ALA A 209 14.03 10.61 18.22
C ALA A 209 14.85 11.65 17.43
N LYS A 210 15.83 12.29 18.09
CA LYS A 210 16.74 13.24 17.46
C LYS A 210 17.48 12.63 16.27
N GLU A 211 17.98 11.41 16.39
CA GLU A 211 18.66 10.70 15.30
C GLU A 211 17.75 10.48 14.09
N LYS A 212 16.52 10.00 14.30
CA LYS A 212 15.58 9.72 13.19
C LYS A 212 15.09 11.00 12.53
N LEU A 213 14.75 12.02 13.30
CA LEU A 213 14.34 13.34 12.78
C LEU A 213 15.47 14.02 11.99
N THR A 214 16.71 13.94 12.46
CA THR A 214 17.87 14.47 11.72
C THR A 214 18.07 13.74 10.39
N LYS A 215 17.88 12.42 10.38
CA LYS A 215 17.93 11.62 9.14
C LYS A 215 16.79 11.98 8.18
N ALA A 216 15.58 12.24 8.68
CA ALA A 216 14.45 12.70 7.87
C ALA A 216 14.77 14.02 7.14
N LEU A 217 15.30 15.02 7.87
CA LEU A 217 15.74 16.29 7.27
C LEU A 217 16.80 16.10 6.18
N ALA A 218 17.80 15.25 6.42
CA ALA A 218 18.85 14.98 5.45
C ALA A 218 18.28 14.39 4.16
N LEU A 219 17.31 13.48 4.27
CA LEU A 219 16.64 12.87 3.12
C LEU A 219 15.75 13.87 2.36
N PHE A 220 15.05 14.76 3.08
CA PHE A 220 14.25 15.82 2.46
C PHE A 220 15.07 16.93 1.79
N ALA A 221 16.35 17.09 2.19
CA ALA A 221 17.28 18.01 1.54
C ALA A 221 17.91 17.42 0.26
N GLY A 222 18.06 16.09 0.21
CA GLY A 222 18.65 15.38 -0.94
C GLY A 222 17.64 15.01 -2.04
N SER A 223 16.36 15.20 -1.82
CA SER A 223 15.30 14.72 -2.71
C SER A 223 14.92 15.74 -3.79
N ASN A 224 15.53 15.62 -4.97
CA ASN A 224 14.88 16.00 -6.22
C ASN A 224 13.82 14.94 -6.52
N PHE A 225 12.62 15.03 -5.95
CA PHE A 225 11.52 14.16 -6.37
C PHE A 225 11.00 14.66 -7.73
N PRO A 226 11.21 13.94 -8.84
CA PRO A 226 10.60 14.33 -10.11
C PRO A 226 9.07 14.25 -9.98
N GLY A 227 8.37 15.36 -10.25
CA GLY A 227 6.91 15.41 -10.18
C GLY A 227 6.31 15.93 -8.87
N ILE A 228 7.09 16.60 -8.00
CA ILE A 228 6.53 17.36 -6.87
C ILE A 228 5.57 18.43 -7.39
N THR A 229 4.33 18.42 -6.91
CA THR A 229 3.40 19.54 -7.08
C THR A 229 3.74 20.64 -6.06
N PRO A 230 3.45 21.93 -6.32
CA PRO A 230 3.68 23.02 -5.37
C PRO A 230 3.01 22.80 -4.00
N GLU A 231 1.92 22.03 -3.96
CA GLU A 231 1.25 21.64 -2.71
C GLU A 231 2.09 20.65 -1.89
N ILE A 232 2.66 19.63 -2.54
CA ILE A 232 3.57 18.68 -1.89
C ILE A 232 4.85 19.40 -1.41
N GLU A 233 5.37 20.35 -2.19
CA GLU A 233 6.52 21.17 -1.78
C GLU A 233 6.20 22.01 -0.54
N LYS A 234 5.04 22.68 -0.53
CA LYS A 234 4.59 23.45 0.64
C LYS A 234 4.43 22.57 1.88
N ASN A 235 3.83 21.40 1.73
CA ASN A 235 3.67 20.44 2.83
C ASN A 235 5.03 19.94 3.33
N LEU A 236 6.00 19.73 2.42
CA LEU A 236 7.35 19.32 2.78
C LEU A 236 8.10 20.42 3.56
N GLU A 237 7.98 21.68 3.15
CA GLU A 237 8.58 22.80 3.88
C GLU A 237 7.95 22.99 5.27
N LEU A 238 6.65 22.74 5.41
CA LEU A 238 5.98 22.70 6.72
C LEU A 238 6.59 21.60 7.61
N ILE A 239 6.71 20.38 7.10
CA ILE A 239 7.30 19.25 7.83
C ILE A 239 8.75 19.55 8.22
N LYS A 240 9.57 20.12 7.32
CA LYS A 240 10.95 20.51 7.65
C LYS A 240 10.98 21.54 8.78
N ALA A 241 10.10 22.53 8.76
CA ALA A 241 10.01 23.54 9.80
C ALA A 241 9.60 22.92 11.15
N GLU A 242 8.64 22.00 11.15
CA GLU A 242 8.23 21.23 12.33
C GLU A 242 9.41 20.43 12.90
N ILE A 243 10.14 19.69 12.05
CA ILE A 243 11.30 18.92 12.52
C ILE A 243 12.38 19.83 13.11
N HIS A 244 12.64 21.00 12.51
CA HIS A 244 13.58 21.96 13.08
C HIS A 244 13.16 22.43 14.48
N GLN A 245 11.87 22.70 14.70
CA GLN A 245 11.35 23.06 16.01
C GLN A 245 11.51 21.90 17.01
N GLU A 246 11.14 20.69 16.62
CA GLU A 246 11.23 19.50 17.46
C GLU A 246 12.67 19.18 17.88
N LEU A 247 13.63 19.34 16.98
CA LEU A 247 15.04 19.15 17.31
C LEU A 247 15.52 20.14 18.38
N VAL A 248 15.07 21.40 18.33
CA VAL A 248 15.37 22.40 19.36
C VAL A 248 14.74 22.03 20.71
N GLU A 249 13.51 21.50 20.70
CA GLU A 249 12.84 21.03 21.91
C GLU A 249 13.53 19.80 22.52
N LEU A 250 13.88 18.81 21.70
CA LEU A 250 14.62 17.62 22.11
C LEU A 250 15.98 17.99 22.70
N GLU A 251 16.68 18.98 22.15
CA GLU A 251 17.94 19.45 22.72
C GLU A 251 17.82 20.02 24.13
N LYS A 252 16.68 20.63 24.46
CA LYS A 252 16.39 21.09 25.83
C LYS A 252 16.10 19.90 26.73
N LEU A 253 15.30 18.93 26.26
CA LEU A 253 14.92 17.75 27.02
C LEU A 253 16.11 16.81 27.31
N ILE A 254 17.06 16.68 26.40
CA ILE A 254 18.26 15.85 26.57
C ILE A 254 19.25 16.46 27.58
N LYS A 255 19.26 17.79 27.73
CA LYS A 255 20.19 18.51 28.62
C LYS A 255 19.71 18.60 30.07
N ASN A 256 18.43 18.32 30.33
CA ASN A 256 17.80 18.37 31.65
C ASN A 256 17.73 16.96 32.25
#